data_AF-A0A3M5J6I3-F1
#
_entry.id   AF-A0A3M5J6I3-F1
#
_cell.length_a   1.000
_cell.length_b   1.000
_cell.length_c   1.000
_cell.angle_alpha   90.00
_cell.angle_beta   90.00
_cell.angle_gamma   90.00
#
_symmetry.space_group_name_H-M   'P 1'
#
loop_
_entity.id
_entity.type
_entity.pdbx_description
1 polymer ?
#
loop_
_entity_poly.entity_id
_entity_poly.type
_entity_poly.pdbx_seq_one_letter_code
_entity_poly.pdbx_strand_id
1 'polypeptide(L)'
;MTEFKNPTAAQLATLASLSDVDLMAPLTFDGTAPAPAPVLAPVTVERSSGVPEVPALEALLAQADALAQIGTSTDLPRSVRIAGVPTGESVSASLRGTSGKLSEALRQGVGEHIKTADDLRYALRVFAVHGVNSLRGNRYRDLLGRESAAATAAGSEWTGKVLAAVQGEVAAVRAAEHLSAEEFKFLLELVDTDRASMAQNLAGPSVDVPALVRGRALDWRALADAWADACGTRGSVTFEAGKNAAGWSSYSITVAPGAGWVLSVFVDQAWIPLEASEAGKARALYEREQVMLARSQSAKPAPYLGTVFADKLRGSV
;
A
#
# COMPACT_ATOMS: atom_id res chain seq x y z
N MET A 1 -66.64 -18.66 -31.33
CA MET A 1 -66.98 -19.14 -29.98
C MET A 1 -67.29 -20.62 -30.09
N THR A 2 -66.37 -21.49 -29.68
CA THR A 2 -66.58 -22.93 -29.57
C THR A 2 -66.69 -23.26 -28.10
N GLU A 3 -67.88 -23.70 -27.67
CA GLU A 3 -68.13 -24.18 -26.31
C GLU A 3 -67.22 -25.38 -26.00
N PHE A 4 -66.38 -25.24 -24.98
CA PHE A 4 -65.70 -26.39 -24.39
C PHE A 4 -66.74 -27.18 -23.57
N LYS A 5 -67.12 -28.35 -24.05
CA LYS A 5 -67.90 -29.31 -23.25
C LYS A 5 -67.07 -29.75 -22.06
N ASN A 6 -67.62 -29.61 -20.86
CA ASN A 6 -66.99 -30.14 -19.66
C ASN A 6 -66.85 -31.68 -19.76
N PRO A 7 -65.69 -32.24 -19.39
CA PRO A 7 -65.44 -33.67 -19.46
C PRO A 7 -66.41 -34.44 -18.55
N THR A 8 -66.85 -35.61 -19.00
CA THR A 8 -67.78 -36.45 -18.23
C THR A 8 -67.05 -37.16 -17.08
N ALA A 9 -67.78 -37.51 -16.02
CA ALA A 9 -67.21 -38.16 -14.84
C ALA A 9 -66.46 -39.48 -15.15
N ALA A 10 -66.87 -40.19 -16.21
CA ALA A 10 -66.17 -41.38 -16.69
C ALA A 10 -64.79 -41.06 -17.28
N GLN A 11 -64.65 -39.94 -18.00
CA GLN A 11 -63.37 -39.49 -18.58
C GLN A 11 -62.39 -39.06 -17.49
N LEU A 12 -62.88 -38.41 -16.43
CA LEU A 12 -62.04 -38.03 -15.29
C LEU A 12 -61.61 -39.25 -14.45
N ALA A 13 -62.47 -40.26 -14.29
CA ALA A 13 -62.12 -41.50 -13.61
C ALA A 13 -61.04 -42.30 -14.37
N THR A 14 -61.05 -42.24 -15.70
CA THR A 14 -60.05 -42.93 -16.55
C THR A 14 -58.67 -42.26 -16.47
N LEU A 15 -58.63 -40.92 -16.38
CA LEU A 15 -57.39 -40.17 -16.16
C LEU A 15 -56.82 -40.39 -14.75
N ALA A 16 -57.69 -40.55 -13.74
CA ALA A 16 -57.27 -40.81 -12.36
C ALA A 16 -56.71 -42.22 -12.14
N SER A 17 -56.95 -43.16 -13.06
CA SER A 17 -56.44 -44.54 -12.99
C SER A 17 -55.15 -44.79 -13.76
N LEU A 18 -54.58 -43.78 -14.42
CA LEU A 18 -53.30 -43.91 -15.14
C LEU A 18 -52.13 -43.83 -14.15
N SER A 19 -51.19 -44.75 -14.26
CA SER A 19 -49.95 -44.71 -13.48
C SER A 19 -48.92 -43.78 -14.14
N ASP A 20 -47.94 -43.28 -13.38
CA ASP A 20 -46.85 -42.45 -13.94
C ASP A 20 -46.08 -43.14 -15.07
N VAL A 21 -46.11 -44.48 -15.11
CA VAL A 21 -45.51 -45.29 -16.18
C VAL A 21 -46.30 -45.19 -17.48
N ASP A 22 -47.63 -45.07 -17.41
CA ASP A 22 -48.51 -44.93 -18.58
C ASP A 22 -48.45 -43.52 -19.17
N LEU A 23 -48.18 -42.50 -18.34
CA LEU A 23 -47.99 -41.10 -18.76
C LEU A 23 -46.62 -40.84 -19.43
N MET A 24 -45.64 -41.70 -19.14
CA MET A 24 -44.27 -41.62 -19.69
C MET A 24 -44.07 -42.57 -20.88
N ALA A 25 -45.08 -43.34 -21.26
CA ALA A 25 -45.03 -44.16 -22.46
C ALA A 25 -45.00 -43.24 -23.69
N PRO A 26 -44.04 -43.43 -24.62
CA PRO A 26 -43.98 -42.62 -25.84
C PRO A 26 -45.24 -42.84 -26.67
N LEU A 27 -45.91 -41.75 -27.06
CA LEU A 27 -47.08 -41.80 -27.95
C LEU A 27 -46.63 -42.30 -29.32
N THR A 28 -46.81 -43.60 -29.58
CA THR A 28 -46.57 -44.18 -30.89
C THR A 28 -47.79 -43.97 -31.77
N PHE A 29 -47.72 -42.96 -32.63
CA PHE A 29 -48.53 -42.92 -33.84
C PHE A 29 -47.69 -43.58 -34.95
N ASP A 30 -48.27 -44.60 -35.56
CA ASP A 30 -47.74 -45.44 -36.64
C ASP A 30 -46.71 -46.52 -36.27
N GLY A 31 -47.15 -47.77 -36.41
CA GLY A 31 -46.46 -49.02 -36.06
C GLY A 31 -45.24 -49.34 -36.91
N THR A 32 -44.14 -48.61 -36.68
CA THR A 32 -42.80 -49.03 -37.10
C THR A 32 -41.87 -49.02 -35.90
N ALA A 33 -41.29 -50.19 -35.58
CA ALA A 33 -40.37 -50.34 -34.47
C ALA A 33 -39.03 -49.63 -34.77
N PRO A 34 -38.52 -48.73 -33.92
CA PRO A 34 -37.19 -48.15 -34.10
C PRO A 34 -36.10 -49.16 -33.70
N ALA A 35 -35.02 -49.21 -34.46
CA ALA A 35 -33.81 -49.95 -34.10
C ALA A 35 -33.25 -49.45 -32.74
N PRO A 36 -32.68 -50.33 -31.89
CA PRO A 36 -32.21 -49.93 -30.57
C PRO A 36 -31.01 -48.98 -30.69
N ALA A 37 -31.15 -47.78 -30.14
CA ALA A 37 -30.02 -46.88 -29.88
C ALA A 37 -29.05 -47.55 -28.88
N PRO A 38 -27.72 -47.33 -29.01
CA PRO A 38 -26.76 -47.89 -28.06
C PRO A 38 -27.05 -47.32 -26.66
N VAL A 39 -27.44 -48.20 -25.75
CA VAL A 39 -27.69 -47.87 -24.35
C VAL A 39 -26.33 -47.65 -23.68
N LEU A 40 -25.97 -46.38 -23.47
CA LEU A 40 -24.94 -46.01 -22.50
C LEU A 40 -25.43 -46.45 -21.11
N ALA A 41 -24.68 -47.33 -20.46
CA ALA A 41 -24.99 -47.78 -19.10
C ALA A 41 -25.11 -46.58 -18.14
N PRO A 42 -26.08 -46.59 -17.20
CA PRO A 42 -26.26 -45.50 -16.26
C PRO A 42 -25.01 -45.37 -15.38
N VAL A 43 -24.46 -44.16 -15.34
CA VAL A 43 -23.23 -43.82 -14.62
C VAL A 43 -23.52 -43.73 -13.12
N THR A 44 -22.94 -44.62 -12.33
CA THR A 44 -22.87 -44.48 -10.88
C THR A 44 -22.01 -43.26 -10.54
N VAL A 45 -22.64 -42.20 -10.02
CA VAL A 45 -21.92 -41.03 -9.51
C VAL A 45 -21.32 -41.38 -8.15
N GLU A 46 -20.07 -41.84 -8.14
CA GLU A 46 -19.28 -41.81 -6.91
C GLU A 46 -19.02 -40.35 -6.53
N ARG A 47 -19.71 -39.89 -5.48
CA ARG A 47 -19.38 -38.63 -4.81
C ARG A 47 -18.04 -38.80 -4.09
N SER A 48 -16.95 -38.56 -4.81
CA SER A 48 -15.63 -38.33 -4.21
C SER A 48 -15.74 -37.09 -3.29
N SER A 49 -15.56 -37.31 -1.99
CA SER A 49 -15.65 -36.29 -0.93
C SER A 49 -14.35 -35.51 -0.68
N GLY A 50 -13.40 -35.53 -1.63
CA GLY A 50 -12.15 -34.76 -1.56
C GLY A 50 -11.98 -33.80 -2.74
N VAL A 51 -11.30 -32.67 -2.52
CA VAL A 51 -10.71 -31.89 -3.61
C VAL A 51 -9.64 -32.77 -4.25
N PRO A 52 -9.78 -33.20 -5.52
CA PRO A 52 -8.79 -34.06 -6.15
C PRO A 52 -7.43 -33.35 -6.16
N GLU A 53 -6.38 -34.08 -5.80
CA GLU A 53 -5.00 -33.59 -5.89
C GLU A 53 -4.69 -33.23 -7.35
N VAL A 54 -4.02 -32.09 -7.54
CA VAL A 54 -3.60 -31.66 -8.87
C VAL A 54 -2.37 -32.49 -9.26
N PRO A 55 -2.42 -33.27 -10.36
CA PRO A 55 -1.26 -34.05 -10.78
C PRO A 55 -0.08 -33.15 -11.09
N ALA A 56 1.14 -33.67 -10.89
CA ALA A 56 2.35 -32.95 -11.26
C ALA A 56 2.33 -32.55 -12.75
N LEU A 57 2.90 -31.38 -13.06
CA LEU A 57 2.90 -30.85 -14.43
C LEU A 57 3.45 -31.84 -15.46
N GLU A 58 4.53 -32.56 -15.12
CA GLU A 58 5.13 -33.57 -15.99
C GLU A 58 4.17 -34.73 -16.31
N ALA A 59 3.35 -35.15 -15.32
CA ALA A 59 2.35 -36.19 -15.53
C ALA A 59 1.23 -35.70 -16.46
N LEU A 60 0.83 -34.42 -16.36
CA LEU A 60 -0.18 -33.81 -17.24
C LEU A 60 0.34 -33.66 -18.67
N LEU A 61 1.62 -33.33 -18.86
CA LEU A 61 2.24 -33.24 -20.18
C LEU A 61 2.36 -34.63 -20.83
N ALA A 62 2.78 -35.65 -20.08
CA ALA A 62 2.81 -37.02 -20.58
C ALA A 62 1.41 -37.54 -20.95
N GLN A 63 0.39 -37.19 -20.17
CA GLN A 63 -1.00 -37.51 -20.49
C GLN A 63 -1.46 -36.81 -21.77
N ALA A 64 -1.05 -35.56 -22.02
CA ALA A 64 -1.38 -34.85 -23.25
C ALA A 64 -0.77 -35.52 -24.49
N ASP A 65 0.47 -36.03 -24.39
CA ASP A 65 1.10 -36.80 -25.46
C ASP A 65 0.39 -38.13 -25.72
N ALA A 66 -0.04 -38.82 -24.67
CA ALA A 66 -0.82 -40.04 -24.79
C ALA A 66 -2.19 -39.78 -25.46
N LEU A 67 -2.86 -38.69 -25.11
CA LEU A 67 -4.14 -38.29 -25.71
C LEU A 67 -4.02 -38.04 -27.22
N ALA A 68 -2.89 -37.48 -27.67
CA ALA A 68 -2.63 -37.23 -29.09
C ALA A 68 -2.50 -38.52 -29.92
N GLN A 69 -2.25 -39.67 -29.27
CA GLN A 69 -2.09 -40.96 -29.94
C GLN A 69 -3.37 -41.81 -29.95
N ILE A 70 -4.45 -41.36 -29.30
CA ILE A 70 -5.70 -42.11 -29.21
C ILE A 70 -6.45 -42.09 -30.55
N GLY A 71 -6.76 -43.27 -31.08
CA GLY A 71 -7.46 -43.44 -32.36
C GLY A 71 -8.98 -43.58 -32.26
N THR A 72 -9.54 -43.82 -31.06
CA THR A 72 -10.96 -44.13 -30.84
C THR A 72 -11.51 -43.38 -29.63
N SER A 73 -12.78 -42.96 -29.70
CA SER A 73 -13.41 -42.20 -28.62
C SER A 73 -13.62 -42.99 -27.33
N THR A 74 -13.62 -44.32 -27.41
CA THR A 74 -13.77 -45.23 -26.25
C THR A 74 -12.55 -45.23 -25.33
N ASP A 75 -11.39 -44.86 -25.87
CA ASP A 75 -10.11 -44.95 -25.17
C ASP A 75 -9.75 -43.63 -24.48
N LEU A 76 -10.61 -42.60 -24.62
CA LEU A 76 -10.43 -41.31 -23.97
C LEU A 76 -10.63 -41.43 -22.44
N PRO A 77 -9.65 -40.98 -21.63
CA PRO A 77 -9.80 -40.97 -20.18
C PRO A 77 -10.87 -39.97 -19.74
N ARG A 78 -11.49 -40.23 -18.58
CA ARG A 78 -12.50 -39.34 -18.00
C ARG A 78 -11.92 -37.95 -17.71
N SER A 79 -12.75 -36.92 -17.89
CA SER A 79 -12.38 -35.55 -17.53
C SER A 79 -12.28 -35.38 -16.01
N VAL A 80 -11.19 -34.79 -15.55
CA VAL A 80 -10.97 -34.44 -14.13
C VAL A 80 -11.35 -32.98 -13.93
N ARG A 81 -12.07 -32.68 -12.85
CA ARG A 81 -12.40 -31.31 -12.45
C ARG A 81 -11.65 -30.91 -11.20
N ILE A 82 -10.82 -29.88 -11.32
CA ILE A 82 -10.12 -29.26 -10.18
C ILE A 82 -11.02 -28.15 -9.63
N ALA A 83 -11.57 -28.37 -8.43
CA ALA A 83 -12.51 -27.47 -7.77
C ALA A 83 -11.86 -26.47 -6.80
N GLY A 84 -10.58 -26.63 -6.48
CA GLY A 84 -9.85 -25.76 -5.56
C GLY A 84 -8.45 -26.26 -5.28
N VAL A 85 -7.74 -25.58 -4.37
CA VAL A 85 -6.41 -26.00 -3.92
C VAL A 85 -6.54 -26.82 -2.63
N PRO A 86 -5.95 -28.04 -2.57
CA PRO A 86 -5.88 -28.83 -1.34
C PRO A 86 -5.24 -28.07 -0.17
N THR A 87 -5.64 -28.39 1.06
CA THR A 87 -5.13 -27.73 2.28
C THR A 87 -3.64 -27.98 2.53
N GLY A 88 -3.08 -29.06 2.00
CA GLY A 88 -1.66 -29.43 2.11
C GLY A 88 -0.72 -28.70 1.16
N GLU A 89 -1.24 -27.94 0.18
CA GLU A 89 -0.37 -27.23 -0.77
C GLU A 89 0.12 -25.88 -0.22
N SER A 90 1.40 -25.60 -0.45
CA SER A 90 2.13 -24.39 -0.06
C SER A 90 1.83 -23.19 -0.98
N VAL A 91 0.55 -22.88 -1.17
CA VAL A 91 0.08 -21.70 -1.90
C VAL A 91 -0.39 -20.58 -0.98
N SER A 92 -0.32 -19.35 -1.50
CA SER A 92 -0.82 -18.17 -0.79
C SER A 92 -2.32 -18.27 -0.46
N ALA A 93 -2.74 -17.70 0.67
CA ALA A 93 -4.14 -17.67 1.06
C ALA A 93 -5.04 -16.98 0.01
N SER A 94 -4.52 -15.96 -0.67
CA SER A 94 -5.22 -15.28 -1.76
C SER A 94 -5.46 -16.21 -2.93
N LEU A 95 -4.44 -16.94 -3.40
CA LEU A 95 -4.60 -17.92 -4.48
C LEU A 95 -5.58 -19.03 -4.10
N ARG A 96 -5.50 -19.52 -2.86
CA ARG A 96 -6.44 -20.52 -2.34
C ARG A 96 -7.89 -20.01 -2.37
N GLY A 97 -8.12 -18.78 -1.90
CA GLY A 97 -9.43 -18.14 -1.90
C GLY A 97 -9.98 -17.80 -3.28
N THR A 98 -9.13 -17.59 -4.29
CA THR A 98 -9.54 -17.29 -5.67
C THR A 98 -9.44 -18.49 -6.63
N SER A 99 -9.01 -19.65 -6.14
CA SER A 99 -8.70 -20.83 -6.96
C SER A 99 -9.86 -21.28 -7.84
N GLY A 100 -11.10 -21.27 -7.33
CA GLY A 100 -12.29 -21.60 -8.12
C GLY A 100 -12.53 -20.65 -9.29
N LYS A 101 -12.29 -19.34 -9.09
CA LYS A 101 -12.41 -18.32 -10.16
C LYS A 101 -11.35 -18.50 -11.23
N LEU A 102 -10.12 -18.82 -10.82
CA LEU A 102 -9.02 -19.11 -11.74
C LEU A 102 -9.32 -20.37 -12.57
N SER A 103 -9.79 -21.44 -11.93
CA SER A 103 -10.19 -22.70 -12.60
C SER A 103 -11.31 -22.47 -13.60
N GLU A 104 -12.31 -21.65 -13.26
CA GLU A 104 -13.40 -21.30 -14.17
C GLU A 104 -12.92 -20.46 -15.37
N ALA A 105 -12.09 -19.45 -15.13
CA ALA A 105 -11.54 -18.61 -16.20
C ALA A 105 -10.66 -19.42 -17.17
N LEU A 106 -9.84 -20.33 -16.65
CA LEU A 106 -9.04 -21.23 -17.48
C LEU A 106 -9.92 -22.20 -18.27
N ARG A 107 -11.00 -22.73 -17.69
CA ARG A 107 -11.94 -23.60 -18.43
C ARG A 107 -12.61 -22.86 -19.59
N GLN A 108 -13.02 -21.61 -19.40
CA GLN A 108 -13.59 -20.79 -20.46
C GLN A 108 -12.58 -20.51 -21.58
N GLY A 109 -11.31 -20.24 -21.24
CA GLY A 109 -10.26 -19.95 -22.22
C GLY A 109 -9.68 -21.17 -22.94
N VAL A 110 -9.71 -22.35 -22.33
CA VAL A 110 -9.09 -23.57 -22.88
C VAL A 110 -10.04 -24.34 -23.82
N GLY A 111 -11.34 -24.31 -23.55
CA GLY A 111 -12.33 -25.25 -24.10
C GLY A 111 -12.40 -25.38 -25.63
N GLU A 112 -12.08 -24.33 -26.39
CA GLU A 112 -12.09 -24.37 -27.87
C GLU A 112 -10.70 -24.22 -28.52
N HIS A 113 -9.67 -23.85 -27.74
CA HIS A 113 -8.40 -23.34 -28.30
C HIS A 113 -7.22 -24.31 -28.21
N ILE A 114 -7.26 -25.32 -27.34
CA ILE A 114 -6.20 -26.33 -27.23
C ILE A 114 -6.59 -27.56 -28.05
N LYS A 115 -5.90 -27.78 -29.17
CA LYS A 115 -6.18 -28.90 -30.09
C LYS A 115 -5.06 -29.94 -30.11
N THR A 116 -3.84 -29.53 -29.78
CA THR A 116 -2.64 -30.37 -29.79
C THR A 116 -1.90 -30.30 -28.45
N ALA A 117 -1.00 -31.26 -28.20
CA ALA A 117 -0.11 -31.22 -27.04
C ALA A 117 0.81 -29.99 -27.07
N ASP A 118 1.17 -29.49 -28.25
CA ASP A 118 2.00 -28.28 -28.38
C ASP A 118 1.24 -27.00 -28.04
N ASP A 119 -0.06 -26.92 -28.36
CA ASP A 119 -0.92 -25.81 -27.92
C ASP A 119 -0.97 -25.73 -26.39
N LEU A 120 -1.06 -26.89 -25.71
CA LEU A 120 -1.03 -26.97 -24.25
C LEU A 120 0.31 -26.47 -23.69
N ARG A 121 1.43 -26.94 -24.25
CA ARG A 121 2.77 -26.47 -23.85
C ARG A 121 2.92 -24.97 -24.04
N TYR A 122 2.43 -24.41 -25.14
CA TYR A 122 2.48 -22.98 -25.39
C TYR A 122 1.63 -22.20 -24.39
N ALA A 123 0.38 -22.63 -24.15
CA ALA A 123 -0.51 -22.00 -23.17
C ALA A 123 0.09 -21.99 -21.76
N LEU A 124 0.73 -23.10 -21.34
CA LEU A 124 1.43 -23.19 -20.06
C LEU A 124 2.60 -22.22 -19.95
N ARG A 125 3.40 -22.05 -21.02
CA ARG A 125 4.48 -21.05 -21.05
C ARG A 125 3.94 -19.63 -20.92
N VAL A 126 2.88 -19.30 -21.66
CA VAL A 126 2.25 -17.97 -21.58
C VAL A 126 1.71 -17.71 -20.17
N PHE A 127 1.00 -18.69 -19.59
CA PHE A 127 0.51 -18.60 -18.22
C PHE A 127 1.65 -18.41 -17.21
N ALA A 128 2.73 -19.18 -17.34
CA ALA A 128 3.91 -19.06 -16.48
C ALA A 128 4.56 -17.67 -16.59
N VAL A 129 4.68 -17.11 -17.79
CA VAL A 129 5.20 -15.74 -18.01
C VAL A 129 4.35 -14.70 -17.26
N HIS A 130 3.02 -14.77 -17.38
CA HIS A 130 2.14 -13.86 -16.64
C HIS A 130 2.22 -14.08 -15.13
N GLY A 131 2.33 -15.33 -14.67
CA GLY A 131 2.55 -15.66 -13.27
C GLY A 131 3.85 -15.08 -12.70
N VAL A 132 4.97 -15.22 -13.43
CA VAL A 132 6.27 -14.65 -13.06
C VAL A 132 6.21 -13.13 -13.02
N ASN A 133 5.57 -12.49 -14.01
CA ASN A 133 5.39 -11.04 -14.02
C ASN A 133 4.56 -10.54 -12.83
N SER A 134 3.49 -11.26 -12.47
CA SER A 134 2.68 -10.96 -11.29
C SER A 134 3.49 -11.12 -10.00
N LEU A 135 4.27 -12.21 -9.88
CA LEU A 135 5.16 -12.43 -8.74
C LEU A 135 6.22 -11.32 -8.61
N ARG A 136 6.84 -10.93 -9.73
CA ARG A 136 7.79 -9.80 -9.77
C ARG A 136 7.13 -8.51 -9.30
N GLY A 137 5.93 -8.20 -9.79
CA GLY A 137 5.19 -7.01 -9.37
C GLY A 137 4.83 -7.03 -7.88
N ASN A 138 4.41 -8.17 -7.35
CA ASN A 138 4.14 -8.35 -5.92
C ASN A 138 5.41 -8.17 -5.08
N ARG A 139 6.51 -8.78 -5.51
CA ARG A 139 7.80 -8.68 -4.81
C ARG A 139 8.35 -7.27 -4.82
N TYR A 140 8.25 -6.57 -5.95
CA TYR A 140 8.64 -5.17 -6.07
C TYR A 140 7.86 -4.29 -5.08
N ARG A 141 6.53 -4.45 -4.99
CA ARG A 141 5.70 -3.70 -4.04
C ARG A 141 6.05 -3.99 -2.57
N ASP A 142 6.28 -5.25 -2.22
CA ASP A 142 6.71 -5.65 -0.88
C ASP A 142 8.07 -5.04 -0.51
N LEU A 143 9.05 -5.11 -1.42
CA LEU A 143 10.38 -4.51 -1.21
C LEU A 143 10.28 -2.98 -1.06
N LEU A 144 9.56 -2.30 -1.96
CA LEU A 144 9.35 -0.87 -1.90
C LEU A 144 8.69 -0.44 -0.57
N GLY A 145 7.70 -1.22 -0.11
CA GLY A 145 7.05 -1.01 1.18
C GLY A 145 8.04 -1.11 2.34
N ARG A 146 8.89 -2.14 2.37
CA ARG A 146 9.92 -2.32 3.41
C ARG A 146 10.99 -1.24 3.38
N GLU A 147 11.46 -0.86 2.20
CA GLU A 147 12.44 0.22 2.02
C GLU A 147 11.87 1.55 2.51
N SER A 148 10.60 1.85 2.19
CA SER A 148 9.93 3.06 2.67
C SER A 148 9.75 3.08 4.19
N ALA A 149 9.41 1.93 4.80
CA ALA A 149 9.29 1.81 6.25
C ALA A 149 10.63 1.97 6.96
N ALA A 150 11.69 1.35 6.43
CA ALA A 150 13.05 1.49 6.95
C ALA A 150 13.54 2.95 6.86
N ALA A 151 13.30 3.61 5.72
CA ALA A 151 13.61 5.03 5.54
C ALA A 151 12.84 5.92 6.53
N THR A 152 11.57 5.62 6.80
CA THR A 152 10.73 6.36 7.76
C THR A 152 11.24 6.20 9.19
N ALA A 153 11.61 4.98 9.59
CA ALA A 153 12.15 4.71 10.91
C ALA A 153 13.50 5.43 11.11
N ALA A 154 14.41 5.35 10.14
CA ALA A 154 15.67 6.10 10.18
C ALA A 154 15.43 7.62 10.25
N GLY A 155 14.50 8.13 9.44
CA GLY A 155 14.11 9.53 9.45
C GLY A 155 13.51 10.00 10.79
N SER A 156 12.73 9.17 11.49
CA SER A 156 12.13 9.52 12.78
C SER A 156 13.16 9.73 13.90
N GLU A 157 14.24 8.96 13.89
CA GLU A 157 15.31 9.09 14.88
C GLU A 157 16.02 10.44 14.72
N TRP A 158 16.37 10.79 13.47
CA TRP A 158 16.96 12.09 13.15
C TRP A 158 16.02 13.25 13.44
N THR A 159 14.74 13.11 13.07
CA THR A 159 13.70 14.10 13.36
C THR A 159 13.62 14.39 14.86
N GLY A 160 13.63 13.35 15.71
CA GLY A 160 13.60 13.50 17.17
C GLY A 160 14.84 14.20 17.73
N LYS A 161 16.04 13.85 17.24
CA LYS A 161 17.31 14.47 17.65
C LYS A 161 17.38 15.95 17.27
N VAL A 162 17.05 16.28 16.02
CA VAL A 162 17.04 17.66 15.53
C VAL A 162 15.96 18.46 16.25
N LEU A 163 14.75 17.92 16.44
CA LEU A 163 13.69 18.59 17.17
C LEU A 163 14.11 18.97 18.60
N ALA A 164 14.74 18.05 19.33
CA ALA A 164 15.20 18.30 20.70
C ALA A 164 16.28 19.41 20.75
N ALA A 165 17.25 19.37 19.83
CA ALA A 165 18.31 20.37 19.74
C ALA A 165 17.73 21.77 19.44
N VAL A 166 16.84 21.85 18.44
CA VAL A 166 16.25 23.12 18.00
C VAL A 166 15.31 23.71 19.05
N GLN A 167 14.52 22.87 19.74
CA GLN A 167 13.70 23.32 20.87
C GLN A 167 14.56 23.90 22.00
N GLY A 168 15.76 23.36 22.24
CA GLY A 168 16.71 23.94 23.18
C GLY A 168 17.25 25.31 22.75
N GLU A 169 17.57 25.49 21.48
CA GLU A 169 17.99 26.81 20.94
C GLU A 169 16.86 27.84 21.06
N VAL A 170 15.63 27.45 20.71
CA VAL A 170 14.43 28.29 20.90
C VAL A 170 14.26 28.68 22.37
N ALA A 171 14.38 27.73 23.30
CA ALA A 171 14.27 27.99 24.73
C ALA A 171 15.38 28.93 25.24
N ALA A 172 16.60 28.79 24.72
CA ALA A 172 17.73 29.67 25.05
C ALA A 172 17.48 31.11 24.57
N VAL A 173 17.04 31.28 23.33
CA VAL A 173 16.70 32.61 22.77
C VAL A 173 15.59 33.27 23.59
N ARG A 174 14.54 32.52 23.92
CA ARG A 174 13.43 33.00 24.76
C ARG A 174 13.88 33.37 26.18
N ALA A 175 14.75 32.57 26.78
CA ALA A 175 15.31 32.89 28.10
C ALA A 175 16.11 34.19 28.07
N ALA A 176 16.90 34.41 27.02
CA ALA A 176 17.66 35.64 26.83
C ALA A 176 16.79 36.88 26.56
N GLU A 177 15.56 36.73 26.06
CA GLU A 177 14.59 37.83 25.95
C GLU A 177 14.05 38.29 27.32
N HIS A 178 14.02 37.38 28.31
CA HIS A 178 13.38 37.61 29.60
C HIS A 178 14.35 37.81 30.77
N LEU A 179 15.58 37.32 30.64
CA LEU A 179 16.61 37.36 31.67
C LEU A 179 17.76 38.27 31.23
N SER A 180 18.42 38.92 32.19
CA SER A 180 19.70 39.55 31.93
C SER A 180 20.77 38.50 31.58
N ALA A 181 21.86 38.94 30.95
CA ALA A 181 22.95 38.05 30.56
C ALA A 181 23.57 37.30 31.76
N GLU A 182 23.63 37.95 32.93
CA GLU A 182 24.16 37.37 34.17
C GLU A 182 23.20 36.31 34.74
N GLU A 183 21.90 36.60 34.76
CA GLU A 183 20.87 35.65 35.21
C GLU A 183 20.78 34.43 34.28
N PHE A 184 20.87 34.66 32.97
CA PHE A 184 20.89 33.56 32.01
C PHE A 184 22.13 32.68 32.18
N LYS A 185 23.30 33.27 32.39
CA LYS A 185 24.53 32.52 32.68
C LYS A 185 24.41 31.71 33.98
N PHE A 186 23.83 32.28 35.03
CA PHE A 186 23.59 31.57 36.29
C PHE A 186 22.59 30.41 36.13
N LEU A 187 21.51 30.62 35.36
CA LEU A 187 20.55 29.57 35.03
C LEU A 187 21.24 28.42 34.29
N LEU A 188 22.12 28.76 33.34
CA LEU A 188 22.93 27.80 32.63
C LEU A 188 23.86 27.02 33.61
N GLU A 189 24.55 27.67 34.54
CA GLU A 189 25.38 26.98 35.55
C GLU A 189 24.56 26.00 36.43
N LEU A 190 23.31 26.34 36.76
CA LEU A 190 22.41 25.44 37.49
C LEU A 190 21.97 24.23 36.67
N VAL A 191 21.75 24.42 35.37
CA VAL A 191 21.45 23.32 34.45
C VAL A 191 22.64 22.37 34.31
N ASP A 192 23.88 22.88 34.30
CA ASP A 192 25.09 22.05 34.21
C ASP A 192 25.38 21.25 35.49
N THR A 193 24.89 21.73 36.63
CA THR A 193 25.05 21.08 37.94
C THR A 193 23.89 20.13 38.29
N ASP A 194 23.09 19.73 37.30
CA ASP A 194 21.93 18.84 37.41
C ASP A 194 20.82 19.37 38.35
N ARG A 195 20.71 20.70 38.47
CA ARG A 195 19.70 21.38 39.30
C ARG A 195 18.58 21.98 38.45
N ALA A 196 18.12 21.26 37.43
CA ALA A 196 17.12 21.74 36.46
C ALA A 196 15.79 22.17 37.12
N SER A 197 15.33 21.48 38.17
CA SER A 197 14.11 21.88 38.90
C SER A 197 14.27 23.20 39.63
N MET A 198 15.46 23.48 40.17
CA MET A 198 15.76 24.76 40.83
C MET A 198 15.89 25.87 39.79
N ALA A 199 16.54 25.60 38.64
CA ALA A 199 16.62 26.53 37.52
C ALA A 199 15.23 26.90 36.98
N GLN A 200 14.30 25.94 36.86
CA GLN A 200 12.93 26.23 36.44
C GLN A 200 12.17 27.13 37.42
N ASN A 201 12.34 26.92 38.72
CA ASN A 201 11.71 27.74 39.75
C ASN A 201 12.24 29.19 39.74
N LEU A 202 13.53 29.38 39.42
CA LEU A 202 14.15 30.70 39.34
C LEU A 202 13.82 31.44 38.04
N ALA A 203 13.75 30.72 36.91
CA ALA A 203 13.46 31.30 35.61
C ALA A 203 11.98 31.65 35.41
N GLY A 204 11.09 31.04 36.20
CA GLY A 204 9.64 31.22 36.08
C GLY A 204 9.03 30.48 34.88
N PRO A 205 7.70 30.59 34.67
CA PRO A 205 6.97 29.82 33.66
C PRO A 205 7.25 30.27 32.21
N SER A 206 7.92 31.41 32.02
CA SER A 206 8.23 31.97 30.71
C SER A 206 9.45 31.32 30.04
N VAL A 207 10.23 30.53 30.78
CA VAL A 207 11.43 29.83 30.27
C VAL A 207 11.22 28.33 30.37
N ASP A 208 11.38 27.62 29.25
CA ASP A 208 11.33 26.16 29.19
C ASP A 208 12.70 25.56 29.49
N VAL A 209 13.01 25.40 30.78
CA VAL A 209 14.28 24.80 31.25
C VAL A 209 14.41 23.32 30.82
N PRO A 210 13.35 22.49 30.83
CA PRO A 210 13.43 21.13 30.29
C PRO A 210 13.83 21.06 28.81
N ALA A 211 13.36 21.96 27.95
CA ALA A 211 13.82 22.04 26.56
C ALA A 211 15.26 22.52 26.47
N LEU A 212 15.65 23.51 27.28
CA LEU A 212 17.03 24.01 27.37
C LEU A 212 18.01 22.87 27.71
N VAL A 213 17.70 22.08 28.75
CA VAL A 213 18.53 20.93 29.18
C VAL A 213 18.69 19.92 28.04
N ARG A 214 17.61 19.59 27.33
CA ARG A 214 17.61 18.59 26.26
C ARG A 214 18.45 19.01 25.04
N GLY A 215 18.44 20.29 24.67
CA GLY A 215 19.15 20.78 23.49
C GLY A 215 20.53 21.35 23.74
N ARG A 216 20.92 21.61 25.00
CA ARG A 216 22.13 22.39 25.32
C ARG A 216 23.45 21.83 24.80
N ALA A 217 23.60 20.51 24.76
CA ALA A 217 24.82 19.86 24.27
C ALA A 217 24.76 19.53 22.76
N LEU A 218 23.69 19.93 22.07
CA LEU A 218 23.40 19.52 20.70
C LEU A 218 23.44 20.73 19.77
N ASP A 219 24.31 20.68 18.76
CA ASP A 219 24.24 21.60 17.63
C ASP A 219 23.27 21.05 16.60
N TRP A 220 22.12 21.70 16.44
CA TRP A 220 21.12 21.26 15.49
C TRP A 220 21.58 21.36 14.04
N ARG A 221 22.51 22.28 13.71
CA ARG A 221 23.05 22.43 12.35
C ARG A 221 23.90 21.23 11.99
N ALA A 222 24.82 20.86 12.88
CA ALA A 222 25.63 19.64 12.73
C ALA A 222 24.77 18.37 12.68
N LEU A 223 23.69 18.30 13.48
CA LEU A 223 22.73 17.19 13.42
C LEU A 223 21.94 17.17 12.11
N ALA A 224 21.58 18.32 11.55
CA ALA A 224 20.87 18.43 10.28
C ALA A 224 21.77 18.09 9.09
N ASP A 225 23.07 18.42 9.15
CA ASP A 225 24.07 17.99 8.18
C ASP A 225 24.27 16.47 8.25
N ALA A 226 24.46 15.92 9.45
CA ALA A 226 24.53 14.47 9.65
C ALA A 226 23.27 13.75 9.18
N TRP A 227 22.09 14.37 9.36
CA TRP A 227 20.83 13.85 8.82
C TRP A 227 20.82 13.86 7.29
N ALA A 228 21.29 14.94 6.65
CA ALA A 228 21.38 15.06 5.20
C ALA A 228 22.32 14.01 4.58
N ASP A 229 23.39 13.66 5.29
CA ASP A 229 24.38 12.66 4.86
C ASP A 229 23.92 11.22 5.12
N ALA A 230 23.24 10.98 6.25
CA ALA A 230 22.86 9.64 6.68
C ALA A 230 21.54 9.14 6.06
N CYS A 231 20.60 10.03 5.73
CA CYS A 231 19.31 9.63 5.18
C CYS A 231 19.32 9.56 3.66
N GLY A 232 18.76 8.47 3.10
CA GLY A 232 18.52 8.33 1.65
C GLY A 232 17.22 8.99 1.15
N THR A 233 16.43 9.58 2.05
CA THR A 233 15.13 10.20 1.74
C THR A 233 15.02 11.61 2.32
N ARG A 234 14.20 12.44 1.67
CA ARG A 234 13.88 13.78 2.19
C ARG A 234 13.13 13.67 3.53
N GLY A 235 13.41 14.61 4.42
CA GLY A 235 12.77 14.72 5.72
C GLY A 235 12.44 16.16 6.07
N SER A 236 11.51 16.35 7.01
CA SER A 236 11.20 17.67 7.53
C SER A 236 10.78 17.59 8.99
N VAL A 237 11.21 18.55 9.79
CA VAL A 237 10.74 18.74 11.16
C VAL A 237 10.14 20.12 11.29
N THR A 238 8.93 20.19 11.83
CA THR A 238 8.21 21.46 12.07
C THR A 238 8.05 21.65 13.58
N PHE A 239 8.29 22.86 14.05
CA PHE A 239 8.25 23.19 15.47
C PHE A 239 7.75 24.63 15.67
N GLU A 240 7.22 24.90 16.86
CA GLU A 240 6.76 26.24 17.24
C GLU A 240 7.80 26.91 18.13
N ALA A 241 8.00 28.21 17.93
CA ALA A 241 8.88 29.01 18.77
C ALA A 241 8.12 29.93 19.75
N GLY A 242 6.85 29.61 20.01
CA GLY A 242 5.95 30.38 20.85
C GLY A 242 5.41 31.65 20.20
N LYS A 243 4.71 32.44 21.01
CA LYS A 243 4.05 33.69 20.60
C LYS A 243 4.99 34.88 20.82
N ASN A 244 5.21 35.69 19.79
CA ASN A 244 5.84 37.01 19.91
C ASN A 244 4.80 38.12 19.64
N ALA A 245 5.24 39.38 19.61
CA ALA A 245 4.39 40.53 19.32
C ALA A 245 3.70 40.47 17.94
N ALA A 246 4.26 39.70 16.99
CA ALA A 246 3.69 39.48 15.65
C ALA A 246 2.79 38.22 15.57
N GLY A 247 2.64 37.46 16.67
CA GLY A 247 1.82 36.24 16.72
C GLY A 247 2.63 34.97 16.92
N TRP A 248 2.03 33.82 16.60
CA TRP A 248 2.71 32.53 16.67
C TRP A 248 3.73 32.41 15.53
N SER A 249 4.95 31.98 15.85
CA SER A 249 5.99 31.72 14.85
C SER A 249 6.24 30.21 14.75
N SER A 250 5.93 29.65 13.58
CA SER A 250 6.22 28.26 13.25
C SER A 250 7.42 28.19 12.32
N TYR A 251 8.29 27.22 12.57
CA TYR A 251 9.51 27.01 11.81
C TYR A 251 9.56 25.58 11.29
N SER A 252 10.24 25.37 10.17
CA SER A 252 10.44 24.07 9.57
C SER A 252 11.86 23.93 9.09
N ILE A 253 12.51 22.81 9.43
CA ILE A 253 13.80 22.42 8.86
C ILE A 253 13.53 21.30 7.87
N THR A 254 13.88 21.52 6.62
CA THR A 254 13.77 20.54 5.54
C THR A 254 15.15 20.03 5.17
N VAL A 255 15.29 18.70 5.12
CA VAL A 255 16.55 18.03 4.80
C VAL A 255 16.36 17.23 3.51
N ALA A 256 17.30 17.42 2.58
CA ALA A 256 17.33 16.70 1.33
C ALA A 256 18.68 15.97 1.17
N PRO A 257 18.68 14.65 0.94
CA PRO A 257 19.90 13.89 0.71
C PRO A 257 20.74 14.49 -0.41
N GLY A 258 22.01 14.77 -0.14
CA GLY A 258 22.93 15.41 -1.10
C GLY A 258 22.63 16.87 -1.48
N ALA A 259 21.57 17.46 -0.93
CA ALA A 259 21.17 18.86 -1.16
C ALA A 259 20.99 19.65 0.16
N GLY A 260 21.54 19.12 1.25
CA GLY A 260 21.63 19.77 2.55
C GLY A 260 20.29 20.10 3.22
N TRP A 261 20.38 20.89 4.29
CA TRP A 261 19.23 21.37 5.06
C TRP A 261 18.89 22.84 4.79
N VAL A 262 17.62 23.19 4.98
CA VAL A 262 17.06 24.55 4.88
C VAL A 262 16.09 24.78 6.04
N LEU A 263 16.32 25.84 6.81
CA LEU A 263 15.44 26.35 7.85
C LEU A 263 14.53 27.45 7.27
N SER A 264 13.23 27.30 7.48
CA SER A 264 12.20 28.21 6.99
C SER A 264 11.25 28.63 8.11
N VAL A 265 10.65 29.82 7.98
CA VAL A 265 9.60 30.32 8.88
C VAL A 265 8.26 30.41 8.14
N PHE A 266 7.16 30.10 8.82
CA PHE A 266 5.81 30.19 8.27
C PHE A 266 5.25 31.61 8.45
N VAL A 267 4.99 32.30 7.33
CA VAL A 267 4.42 33.65 7.31
C VAL A 267 3.40 33.78 6.19
N ASP A 268 2.20 34.26 6.52
CA ASP A 268 1.08 34.48 5.58
C ASP A 268 0.78 33.31 4.62
N GLN A 269 0.72 32.10 5.18
CA GLN A 269 0.46 30.83 4.46
C GLN A 269 1.61 30.34 3.56
N ALA A 270 2.84 30.86 3.75
CA ALA A 270 4.01 30.41 2.99
C ALA A 270 5.21 30.15 3.91
N TRP A 271 6.03 29.17 3.54
CA TRP A 271 7.33 28.93 4.15
C TRP A 271 8.38 29.80 3.49
N ILE A 272 9.07 30.62 4.28
CA ILE A 272 10.11 31.53 3.81
C ILE A 272 11.46 31.04 4.35
N PRO A 273 12.40 30.64 3.47
CA PRO A 273 13.75 30.24 3.89
C PRO A 273 14.50 31.38 4.59
N LEU A 274 15.10 31.08 5.75
CA LEU A 274 15.88 31.98 6.58
C LEU A 274 17.37 31.64 6.61
N GLU A 275 17.68 30.35 6.69
CA GLU A 275 19.04 29.82 6.81
C GLU A 275 19.12 28.49 6.07
N ALA A 276 20.28 28.17 5.52
CA ALA A 276 20.55 26.90 4.87
C ALA A 276 22.00 26.48 5.07
N SER A 277 22.25 25.18 4.99
CA SER A 277 23.59 24.62 4.76
C SER A 277 24.18 25.12 3.43
N GLU A 278 25.50 25.03 3.27
CA GLU A 278 26.18 25.36 2.02
C GLU A 278 25.61 24.59 0.82
N ALA A 279 25.38 23.28 0.98
CA ALA A 279 24.78 22.45 -0.07
C ALA A 279 23.31 22.83 -0.39
N GLY A 280 22.57 23.34 0.61
CA GLY A 280 21.17 23.74 0.48
C GLY A 280 20.94 25.18 0.02
N LYS A 281 21.99 26.01 -0.02
CA LYS A 281 21.88 27.46 -0.22
C LYS A 281 21.23 27.84 -1.55
N ALA A 282 21.64 27.21 -2.66
CA ALA A 282 21.08 27.48 -3.98
C ALA A 282 19.57 27.17 -4.03
N ARG A 283 19.16 26.04 -3.42
CA ARG A 283 17.74 25.66 -3.30
C ARG A 283 16.97 26.67 -2.45
N ALA A 284 17.51 27.06 -1.31
CA ALA A 284 16.87 28.01 -0.40
C ALA A 284 16.66 29.38 -1.05
N LEU A 285 17.64 29.88 -1.81
CA LEU A 285 17.51 31.15 -2.53
C LEU A 285 16.44 31.07 -3.62
N TYR A 286 16.45 30.01 -4.43
CA TYR A 286 15.43 29.80 -5.45
C TYR A 286 14.01 29.72 -4.84
N GLU A 287 13.81 28.91 -3.79
CA GLU A 287 12.54 28.79 -3.09
C GLU A 287 12.09 30.15 -2.52
N ARG A 288 13.02 30.91 -1.93
CA ARG A 288 12.74 32.24 -1.38
C ARG A 288 12.34 33.23 -2.44
N GLU A 289 13.02 33.28 -3.58
CA GLU A 289 12.67 34.17 -4.71
C GLU A 289 11.25 33.89 -5.20
N GLN A 290 10.89 32.62 -5.39
CA GLN A 290 9.54 32.22 -5.82
C GLN A 290 8.46 32.68 -4.83
N VAL A 291 8.70 32.48 -3.53
CA VAL A 291 7.77 32.89 -2.48
C VAL A 291 7.65 34.42 -2.41
N MET A 292 8.76 35.15 -2.50
CA MET A 292 8.74 36.62 -2.47
C MET A 292 8.06 37.21 -3.71
N LEU A 293 8.26 36.60 -4.89
CA LEU A 293 7.58 36.98 -6.12
C LEU A 293 6.05 36.80 -5.98
N ALA A 294 5.59 35.65 -5.49
CA ALA A 294 4.17 35.39 -5.27
C ALA A 294 3.55 36.37 -4.25
N ARG A 295 4.28 36.73 -3.20
CA ARG A 295 3.86 37.75 -2.22
C ARG A 295 3.76 39.14 -2.84
N SER A 296 4.75 39.53 -3.65
CA SER A 296 4.77 40.80 -4.39
C SER A 296 3.57 40.90 -5.34
N GLN A 297 3.29 39.84 -6.11
CA GLN A 297 2.12 39.77 -7.00
C GLN A 297 0.79 39.87 -6.24
N SER A 298 0.77 39.40 -4.99
CA SER A 298 -0.39 39.49 -4.10
C SER A 298 -0.46 40.79 -3.29
N ALA A 299 0.41 41.77 -3.57
CA ALA A 299 0.53 43.04 -2.84
C ALA A 299 0.65 42.88 -1.31
N LYS A 300 1.24 41.78 -0.84
CA LYS A 300 1.47 41.54 0.59
C LYS A 300 2.65 42.40 1.09
N PRO A 301 2.59 42.96 2.31
CA PRO A 301 3.70 43.69 2.89
C PRO A 301 4.94 42.80 3.09
N ALA A 302 6.10 43.43 3.24
CA ALA A 302 7.34 42.72 3.55
C ALA A 302 7.17 41.92 4.86
N PRO A 303 7.49 40.62 4.87
CA PRO A 303 7.30 39.79 6.05
C PRO A 303 8.29 40.19 7.15
N TYR A 304 7.86 40.12 8.40
CA TYR A 304 8.73 40.27 9.55
C TYR A 304 9.47 38.95 9.80
N LEU A 305 10.78 38.93 9.55
CA LEU A 305 11.66 37.77 9.66
C LEU A 305 12.74 38.03 10.72
N GLY A 306 13.37 36.98 11.23
CA GLY A 306 14.57 37.14 12.06
C GLY A 306 14.34 37.19 13.58
N THR A 307 13.17 36.78 14.08
CA THR A 307 12.82 36.93 15.51
C THR A 307 13.53 35.92 16.41
N VAL A 308 13.49 34.64 16.05
CA VAL A 308 14.12 33.57 16.84
C VAL A 308 15.39 33.09 16.16
N PHE A 309 15.33 32.91 14.84
CA PHE A 309 16.50 32.62 14.02
C PHE A 309 16.79 33.80 13.11
N ALA A 310 18.04 34.24 13.07
CA ALA A 310 18.47 35.31 12.20
C ALA A 310 18.24 34.95 10.72
N ASP A 311 17.82 35.93 9.93
CA ASP A 311 17.71 35.79 8.48
C ASP A 311 19.10 35.87 7.83
N LYS A 312 19.79 34.73 7.76
CA LYS A 312 21.14 34.62 7.17
C LYS A 312 21.13 34.63 5.64
N LEU A 313 19.97 34.45 5.02
CA LEU A 313 19.82 34.53 3.56
C LEU A 313 19.58 35.98 3.08
N ARG A 314 19.36 36.94 3.99
CA ARG A 314 19.22 38.36 3.66
C ARG A 314 20.50 38.92 3.03
N GLY A 315 20.38 39.43 1.80
CA GLY A 315 21.51 40.05 1.09
C GLY A 315 22.49 39.08 0.45
N SER A 316 22.14 37.78 0.34
CA SER A 316 22.98 36.74 -0.27
C SER A 316 22.85 36.65 -1.80
N VAL A 317 22.48 37.75 -2.45
CA VAL A 317 22.33 37.86 -3.91
C VAL A 317 23.61 38.40 -4.52
#